data_AF-A0A3C0N797-F1
#
_entry.id   AF-A0A3C0N797-F1
#
_cell.length_a   1.000
_cell.length_b   1.000
_cell.length_c   1.000
_cell.angle_alpha   90.00
_cell.angle_beta   90.00
_cell.angle_gamma   90.00
#
_symmetry.space_group_name_H-M   'P 1'
#
loop_
_entity.id
_entity.type
_entity.pdbx_description
1 polymer ?
#
loop_
_entity_poly.entity_id
_entity_poly.type
_entity_poly.pdbx_seq_one_letter_code
_entity_poly.pdbx_strand_id
1 'polypeptide(L)' 'VKLIVDGNTDSGELEQAAQLVADVSPQISVFLQPVTPLESSPLLMSTPSPEQVLSWQALMKRTLKLVRVVPQTHKMIGQL' A
#
# COMPACT_ATOMS: atom_id res chain seq x y z
N VAL A 1 -9.50 -5.20 3.01
CA VAL A 1 -8.13 -5.63 3.40
C VAL A 1 -7.20 -4.42 3.37
N LYS A 2 -6.26 -4.35 4.31
CA LYS A 2 -5.25 -3.29 4.35
C LYS A 2 -3.89 -3.89 4.09
N LEU A 3 -3.14 -3.33 3.15
CA LEU A 3 -1.77 -3.73 2.83
C LEU A 3 -0.84 -2.60 3.24
N ILE A 4 0.09 -2.90 4.13
CA ILE A 4 1.14 -1.96 4.54
C ILE A 4 2.29 -2.14 3.56
N VAL A 5 2.74 -1.06 2.92
CA VAL A 5 3.77 -1.10 1.88
C VAL A 5 4.89 -0.13 2.21
N ASP A 6 6.12 -0.57 1.95
CA ASP A 6 7.33 0.24 2.06
C ASP A 6 8.01 0.39 0.70
N GLY A 7 9.05 1.22 0.58
CA GLY A 7 9.73 1.48 -0.68
C GLY A 7 10.41 0.27 -1.31
N ASN A 8 10.54 -0.84 -0.58
CA ASN A 8 11.17 -2.07 -1.05
C ASN A 8 10.14 -3.17 -1.39
N THR A 9 8.84 -2.89 -1.22
CA THR A 9 7.77 -3.86 -1.48
C THR A 9 7.78 -4.30 -2.95
N ASP A 10 7.82 -5.61 -3.16
CA ASP A 10 7.87 -6.21 -4.48
C ASP A 10 6.49 -6.15 -5.17
N SER A 11 6.49 -5.83 -6.47
CA SER A 11 5.23 -5.73 -7.22
C SER A 11 4.54 -7.08 -7.43
N GLY A 12 5.31 -8.17 -7.53
CA GLY A 12 4.76 -9.52 -7.65
C GLY A 12 4.03 -9.96 -6.39
N GLU A 13 4.51 -9.58 -5.20
CA GLU A 13 3.77 -9.80 -3.94
C GLU A 13 2.43 -9.06 -3.92
N LEU A 14 2.36 -7.86 -4.51
CA LEU A 14 1.11 -7.10 -4.63
C LEU A 14 0.13 -7.74 -5.62
N GLU A 15 0.61 -8.31 -6.73
CA GLU A 15 -0.22 -9.08 -7.66
C GLU A 15 -0.77 -10.34 -6.99
N GLN A 16 0.08 -11.08 -6.28
CA GLN A 16 -0.33 -12.25 -5.51
C GLN A 16 -1.37 -11.87 -4.44
N ALA A 17 -1.15 -10.79 -3.69
CA ALA A 17 -2.11 -10.29 -2.72
C ALA A 17 -3.45 -9.90 -3.38
N ALA A 18 -3.41 -9.29 -4.57
CA ALA A 18 -4.61 -8.95 -5.32
C ALA A 18 -5.39 -10.21 -5.72
N GLN A 19 -4.70 -11.26 -6.18
CA GLN A 19 -5.32 -12.53 -6.54
C GLN A 19 -5.96 -13.22 -5.32
N LEU A 20 -5.24 -13.30 -4.20
CA LEU A 20 -5.76 -13.89 -2.96
C LEU A 20 -7.05 -13.19 -2.49
N VAL A 21 -7.12 -11.87 -2.61
CA VAL A 21 -8.34 -11.12 -2.28
C VAL A 21 -9.45 -11.41 -3.30
N ALA A 22 -9.13 -11.45 -4.59
CA ALA A 22 -10.10 -11.69 -5.66
C ALA A 22 -10.73 -13.08 -5.58
N ASP A 23 -9.93 -14.10 -5.22
CA ASP A 23 -10.38 -15.48 -5.02
C ASP A 23 -11.45 -15.59 -3.92
N VAL A 24 -11.37 -14.73 -2.89
CA VAL A 24 -12.44 -14.60 -1.89
C VAL A 24 -13.61 -13.79 -2.46
N SER A 25 -13.33 -12.57 -2.93
CA SER A 25 -14.28 -11.74 -3.66
C SER A 25 -13.60 -10.51 -4.28
N PRO A 26 -13.78 -10.25 -5.59
CA PRO A 26 -13.21 -9.07 -6.26
C PRO A 26 -13.84 -7.74 -5.83
N GLN A 27 -14.90 -7.78 -5.01
CA GLN A 27 -15.60 -6.60 -4.49
C GLN A 27 -15.02 -6.10 -3.16
N ILE A 28 -14.09 -6.85 -2.55
CA ILE A 28 -13.45 -6.44 -1.30
C ILE A 28 -12.61 -5.19 -1.55
N SER A 29 -12.83 -4.16 -0.73
CA SER A 29 -11.99 -2.95 -0.78
C SER A 29 -10.59 -3.24 -0.25
N VAL A 30 -9.58 -2.87 -1.02
CA VAL A 30 -8.16 -2.89 -0.64
C VAL A 30 -7.66 -1.48 -0.44
N PHE A 31 -6.91 -1.30 0.65
CA PHE A 31 -6.28 -0.04 1.02
C PHE A 31 -4.76 -0.24 1.07
N LEU A 32 -4.03 0.43 0.18
CA LEU A 32 -2.58 0.57 0.25
C LEU A 32 -2.26 1.64 1.29
N GLN A 33 -1.51 1.27 2.33
CA GLN A 33 -1.05 2.17 3.37
C GLN A 33 0.49 2.25 3.31
N PRO A 34 1.05 3.29 2.70
CA PRO A 34 2.48 3.56 2.78
C PRO A 34 2.95 3.67 4.22
N VAL A 35 4.08 3.05 4.56
CA VAL A 35 4.75 3.28 5.83
C VAL A 35 5.26 4.72 5.91
N THR A 36 5.35 5.23 7.13
CA THR A 36 6.14 6.43 7.43
C THR A 36 7.09 6.08 8.56
N PRO A 37 8.40 5.99 8.28
CA PRO A 37 9.39 5.66 9.29
C PRO A 37 9.29 6.62 10.48
N LEU A 38 9.40 6.06 11.69
CA LEU A 38 9.66 6.83 12.90
C LEU A 38 11.17 6.88 13.09
N GLU A 39 11.72 8.01 13.51
CA GLU A 39 13.17 8.15 13.73
C GLU A 39 13.73 7.15 14.74
N SER A 40 12.89 6.62 15.63
CA SER A 40 13.23 5.59 16.61
C SER A 40 13.03 4.15 16.14
N SER A 41 12.60 3.93 14.88
CA SER A 41 12.32 2.58 14.39
C SER A 41 13.63 1.83 14.10
N PRO A 42 13.85 0.64 14.72
CA PRO A 42 15.02 -0.18 14.44
C PRO A 42 14.95 -0.89 13.07
N LEU A 43 13.81 -0.78 12.36
CA LEU A 43 13.58 -1.42 11.07
C LEU A 43 13.98 -0.48 9.93
N LEU A 44 14.76 -1.00 8.97
CA LEU A 44 15.10 -0.33 7.72
C LEU A 44 13.88 -0.32 6.78
N MET A 45 12.88 0.50 7.11
CA MET A 45 11.73 0.75 6.25
C MET A 45 11.98 2.04 5.45
N SER A 46 11.79 1.97 4.14
CA SER A 46 11.82 3.16 3.27
C SER A 46 10.39 3.62 2.98
N THR A 47 10.15 4.93 2.97
CA THR A 47 8.87 5.45 2.48
C THR A 47 8.80 5.27 0.95
N PRO A 48 7.77 4.65 0.39
CA PRO A 48 7.63 4.56 -1.07
C PRO A 48 7.36 5.93 -1.68
N SER A 49 7.81 6.17 -2.92
CA SER A 49 7.52 7.42 -3.62
C SER A 49 6.04 7.50 -4.02
N PRO A 50 5.48 8.71 -4.23
CA PRO A 50 4.12 8.86 -4.74
C PRO A 50 3.88 8.12 -6.06
N GLU A 51 4.84 8.17 -6.99
CA GLU A 51 4.78 7.51 -8.29
C GLU A 51 4.75 5.99 -8.16
N GLN A 52 5.51 5.45 -7.21
CA GLN A 52 5.56 4.03 -6.89
C GLN A 52 4.20 3.56 -6.34
N VAL A 53 3.62 4.30 -5.40
CA VAL A 53 2.29 3.99 -4.84
C VAL A 53 1.18 4.06 -5.89
N LEU A 54 1.20 5.05 -6.78
CA LEU A 54 0.24 5.14 -7.89
C LEU A 54 0.41 3.98 -8.88
N SER A 55 1.65 3.59 -9.19
CA SER A 55 1.94 2.45 -10.06
C SER A 55 1.40 1.15 -9.48
N TRP A 56 1.58 0.92 -8.18
CA TRP A 56 1.01 -0.22 -7.47
C TRP A 56 -0.51 -0.21 -7.42
N GLN A 57 -1.12 0.96 -7.19
CA GLN A 57 -2.57 1.09 -7.22
C GLN A 57 -3.10 0.71 -8.61
N ALA A 58 -2.45 1.17 -9.69
CA ALA A 58 -2.83 0.84 -11.06
C ALA A 58 -2.64 -0.66 -11.36
N LEU A 59 -1.54 -1.26 -10.88
CA LEU A 59 -1.25 -2.69 -11.00
C LEU A 59 -2.36 -3.54 -10.38
N MET A 60 -2.67 -3.31 -9.10
CA MET A 60 -3.68 -4.07 -8.37
C MET A 60 -5.10 -3.88 -8.94
N LYS A 61 -5.39 -2.70 -9.53
CA LYS A 61 -6.69 -2.41 -10.17
C LYS A 61 -6.97 -3.27 -11.40
N ARG A 62 -5.96 -3.94 -11.98
CA ARG A 62 -6.15 -4.91 -13.06
C ARG A 62 -6.97 -6.13 -12.59
N THR A 63 -6.87 -6.47 -11.31
CA THR A 63 -7.55 -7.63 -10.71
C THR A 63 -8.72 -7.20 -9.80
N LEU A 64 -8.57 -6.12 -9.03
CA LEU A 64 -9.54 -5.67 -8.02
C LEU A 64 -10.19 -4.34 -8.39
N LYS A 65 -11.51 -4.22 -8.18
CA LYS A 65 -12.25 -3.00 -8.54
C LYS A 65 -12.00 -1.82 -7.58
N LEU A 66 -11.75 -2.11 -6.31
CA LEU A 66 -11.73 -1.11 -5.23
C LEU A 66 -10.36 -1.06 -4.55
N VAL A 67 -9.38 -0.42 -5.19
CA VAL A 67 -8.04 -0.18 -4.61
C VAL A 67 -7.86 1.31 -4.31
N ARG A 68 -7.67 1.64 -3.04
CA ARG A 68 -7.50 3.02 -2.53
C ARG A 68 -6.14 3.16 -1.84
N VAL A 69 -5.63 4.40 -1.76
CA VAL A 69 -4.40 4.73 -1.04
C VAL A 69 -4.77 5.54 0.19
N VAL A 70 -4.22 5.20 1.34
CA VAL A 70 -4.40 5.95 2.59
C VAL A 70 -3.28 6.98 2.71
N PRO A 71 -3.57 8.28 2.58
CA PRO A 71 -2.56 9.32 2.70
C PRO A 71 -2.10 9.46 4.17
N GLN A 72 -0.81 9.73 4.38
CA GLN A 72 -0.20 9.93 5.70
C GLN A 72 -0.15 11.42 6.09
N THR A 73 -1.27 12.13 5.94
CA THR A 73 -1.36 13.59 6.16
C THR A 73 -1.16 14.01 7.62
N HIS A 74 -1.51 13.15 8.58
CA HIS A 74 -1.35 13.44 10.02
C HIS A 74 0.11 13.76 10.38
N LYS A 75 1.07 13.04 9.79
CA LYS A 75 2.52 13.31 9.91
C LYS A 75 2.92 14.69 9.40
N MET A 76 2.38 15.10 8.25
CA MET A 76 2.65 16.42 7.67
C MET A 76 2.09 17.57 8.53
N ILE A 77 1.04 17.29 9.31
CA ILE A 77 0.37 18.26 10.19
C ILE A 77 0.96 18.22 11.62
N GLY A 78 1.99 17.40 11.87
CA GLY A 78 2.61 17.25 13.19
C GLY A 78 1.72 16.53 14.21
N GLN A 79 0.73 15.76 13.74
CA GLN A 79 -0.10 14.89 14.58
C GLN A 79 0.38 13.46 14.42
N LEU A 80 0.88 12.90 15.53
CA LEU A 80 1.37 11.53 15.67
C LEU A 80 0.37 10.67 16.46
#